data_AF-A0A0C1KG01-F1
#
_entry.id   AF-A0A0C1KG01-F1
#
_cell.length_a   1.000
_cell.length_b   1.000
_cell.length_c   1.000
_cell.angle_alpha   90.00
_cell.angle_beta   90.00
_cell.angle_gamma   90.00
#
_symmetry.space_group_name_H-M   'P 1'
#
loop_
_entity.id
_entity.type
_entity.pdbx_description
1 polymer ?
#
loop_
_entity_poly.entity_id
_entity_poly.type
_entity_poly.pdbx_seq_one_letter_code
_entity_poly.pdbx_strand_id
1 'polypeptide(L)'
;MANRSYIYFKNGDETRVLAEGIYSIPYFWQLFWNEEDLQAAIDLWKKVEELEKEDKEKAEEFYQEQNMGITLSIEKFQQNARHNRSFLEQHAPQVLQLYDDFVRYIIANVKEDDTLGFDVLEIVSMDELPIASDKLLKNIRAIQQNQPEDLDFSLTDKDLLGLAMGFPDDYASDMLPEDNILKSAAYQDELKKRQNQESKQADNVIESDSKGNKRRIHPTFWILLVLGIMRILYILFS
;
A
#
# COMPACT_ATOMS: atom_id res chain seq x y z
N MET A 1 -12.19 -11.52 4.61
CA MET A 1 -11.31 -10.97 3.56
C MET A 1 -10.08 -10.39 4.24
N ALA A 2 -8.94 -10.36 3.55
CA ALA A 2 -7.74 -9.70 4.06
C ALA A 2 -7.92 -8.18 3.98
N ASN A 3 -7.38 -7.43 4.94
CA ASN A 3 -7.33 -5.96 4.85
C ASN A 3 -6.31 -5.60 3.78
N ARG A 4 -6.67 -4.66 2.89
CA ARG A 4 -5.85 -4.31 1.74
C ARG A 4 -5.57 -2.81 1.69
N SER A 5 -4.43 -2.47 1.12
CA SER A 5 -4.12 -1.12 0.69
C SER A 5 -3.93 -1.11 -0.82
N TYR A 6 -4.14 0.04 -1.46
CA TYR A 6 -4.04 0.17 -2.92
C TYR A 6 -3.32 1.45 -3.30
N ILE A 7 -2.51 1.36 -4.35
CA ILE A 7 -2.03 2.50 -5.13
C ILE A 7 -2.78 2.48 -6.47
N TYR A 8 -3.30 3.62 -6.92
CA TYR A 8 -4.16 3.70 -8.09
C TYR A 8 -4.06 5.04 -8.81
N PHE A 9 -4.40 5.06 -10.10
CA PHE A 9 -4.74 6.30 -10.80
C PHE A 9 -6.21 6.63 -10.66
N LYS A 10 -6.52 7.91 -10.52
CA LYS A 10 -7.88 8.45 -10.50
C LYS A 10 -8.01 9.55 -11.55
N ASN A 11 -8.99 9.39 -12.44
CA ASN A 11 -9.37 10.38 -13.45
C ASN A 11 -10.90 10.40 -13.56
N GLY A 12 -11.52 11.45 -13.00
CA GLY A 12 -12.98 11.49 -12.83
C GLY A 12 -13.49 10.25 -12.10
N ASP A 13 -14.42 9.53 -12.71
CA ASP A 13 -14.98 8.30 -12.15
C ASP A 13 -14.08 7.06 -12.40
N GLU A 14 -13.13 7.12 -13.34
CA GLU A 14 -12.22 6.00 -13.65
C GLU A 14 -11.19 5.83 -12.52
N THR A 15 -11.13 4.62 -11.96
CA THR A 15 -10.10 4.18 -11.01
C THR A 15 -9.33 3.02 -11.61
N ARG A 16 -8.00 3.13 -11.66
CA ARG A 16 -7.10 2.10 -12.20
C ARG A 16 -6.10 1.68 -11.14
N VAL A 17 -6.30 0.50 -10.55
CA VAL A 17 -5.41 -0.03 -9.51
C VAL A 17 -4.09 -0.45 -10.13
N LEU A 18 -2.99 -0.01 -9.51
CA LEU A 18 -1.62 -0.27 -9.94
C LEU A 18 -1.02 -1.44 -9.18
N ALA A 19 -1.23 -1.48 -7.87
CA ALA A 19 -0.79 -2.56 -6.98
C ALA A 19 -1.58 -2.58 -5.67
N GLU A 20 -1.56 -3.72 -5.01
CA GLU A 20 -2.17 -3.94 -3.69
C GLU A 20 -1.15 -4.33 -2.62
N GLY A 21 -1.32 -3.80 -1.42
CA GLY A 21 -0.68 -4.29 -0.20
C GLY A 21 -1.62 -5.22 0.55
N ILE A 22 -1.09 -6.31 1.12
CA ILE A 22 -1.88 -7.30 1.87
C ILE A 22 -1.46 -7.22 3.34
N TYR A 23 -2.38 -6.80 4.22
CA TYR A 23 -2.13 -6.53 5.64
C TYR A 23 -1.01 -5.51 5.94
N SER A 24 -0.59 -4.73 4.94
CA SER A 24 0.48 -3.74 5.07
C SER A 24 0.26 -2.56 4.14
N ILE A 25 0.97 -1.46 4.42
CA ILE A 25 1.20 -0.37 3.47
C ILE A 25 2.62 -0.57 2.94
N PRO A 26 2.80 -0.94 1.67
CA PRO A 26 4.12 -1.17 1.10
C PRO A 26 5.02 0.05 1.25
N TYR A 27 6.27 -0.15 1.66
CA TYR A 27 7.11 0.95 2.11
C TYR A 27 7.56 1.89 0.99
N PHE A 28 7.57 1.45 -0.28
CA PHE A 28 7.82 2.38 -1.39
C PHE A 28 6.74 3.44 -1.49
N TRP A 29 5.49 3.13 -1.11
CA TRP A 29 4.40 4.09 -1.21
C TRP A 29 4.61 5.25 -0.23
N GLN A 30 5.20 4.96 0.92
CA GLN A 30 5.55 5.96 1.93
C GLN A 30 6.69 6.90 1.49
N LEU A 31 7.41 6.60 0.39
CA LEU A 31 8.39 7.52 -0.22
C LEU A 31 7.73 8.54 -1.16
N PHE A 32 6.45 8.39 -1.49
CA PHE A 32 5.80 9.20 -2.52
C PHE A 32 5.02 10.39 -1.97
N TRP A 33 4.63 10.39 -0.71
CA TRP A 33 3.88 11.48 -0.07
C TRP A 33 4.68 12.08 1.10
N ASN A 34 4.34 13.32 1.47
CA ASN A 34 4.98 14.02 2.57
C ASN A 34 4.04 14.17 3.78
N GLU A 35 4.51 14.85 4.83
CA GLU A 35 3.74 15.06 6.06
C GLU A 35 2.44 15.84 5.82
N GLU A 36 2.45 16.83 4.92
CA GLU A 36 1.26 17.61 4.55
C GLU A 36 0.21 16.74 3.85
N ASP A 37 0.64 15.91 2.90
CA ASP A 37 -0.22 14.97 2.16
C ASP A 37 -0.90 13.98 3.11
N LEU A 38 -0.12 13.41 4.03
CA LEU A 38 -0.64 12.46 5.02
C LEU A 38 -1.55 13.17 6.04
N GLN A 39 -1.21 14.37 6.49
CA GLN A 39 -2.01 15.11 7.46
C GLN A 39 -3.40 15.45 6.90
N ALA A 40 -3.50 15.81 5.63
CA ALA A 40 -4.78 16.05 4.97
C ALA A 40 -5.68 14.80 4.99
N ALA A 41 -5.11 13.61 4.75
CA ALA A 41 -5.85 12.35 4.83
C ALA A 41 -6.24 12.01 6.28
N ILE A 42 -5.33 12.20 7.23
CA ILE A 42 -5.59 12.00 8.68
C ILE A 42 -6.77 12.87 9.15
N ASP A 43 -6.85 14.11 8.70
CA ASP A 43 -7.94 15.01 9.09
C ASP A 43 -9.31 14.51 8.59
N LEU A 44 -9.35 13.94 7.37
CA LEU A 44 -10.56 13.27 6.85
C LEU A 44 -10.90 12.02 7.65
N TRP A 45 -9.91 11.17 7.97
CA TRP A 45 -10.10 9.95 8.75
C TRP A 45 -10.64 10.26 10.15
N LYS A 46 -10.09 11.28 10.82
CA LYS A 46 -10.60 11.74 12.13
C LYS A 46 -12.03 12.22 12.06
N LYS A 47 -12.35 13.01 11.03
CA LYS A 47 -13.69 13.53 10.83
C LYS A 47 -14.71 12.40 10.63
N VAL A 48 -14.37 11.36 9.86
CA VAL A 48 -15.29 10.22 9.70
C VAL A 48 -15.45 9.45 11.01
N GLU A 49 -14.38 9.25 11.78
CA GLU A 49 -14.44 8.57 13.10
C GLU A 49 -15.28 9.36 14.12
N GLU A 50 -15.27 10.69 14.05
CA GLU A 50 -16.14 11.56 14.85
C GLU A 50 -17.60 11.44 14.41
N LEU A 51 -17.87 11.52 13.09
CA LEU A 51 -19.21 11.35 12.54
C LEU A 51 -19.79 9.98 12.89
N GLU A 52 -19.01 8.90 12.88
CA GLU A 52 -19.48 7.56 13.26
C GLU A 52 -20.00 7.47 14.69
N LYS A 53 -19.45 8.30 15.60
CA LYS A 53 -19.88 8.38 17.01
C LYS A 53 -21.19 9.15 17.15
N GLU A 54 -21.47 10.09 16.26
CA GLU A 54 -22.65 10.96 16.29
C GLU A 54 -23.82 10.38 15.49
N ASP A 55 -23.55 9.98 14.24
CA ASP A 55 -24.53 9.63 13.22
C ASP A 55 -23.90 8.77 12.13
N LYS A 56 -24.20 7.47 12.15
CA LYS A 56 -23.63 6.50 11.22
C LYS A 56 -24.05 6.72 9.77
N GLU A 57 -25.25 7.24 9.53
CA GLU A 57 -25.71 7.50 8.16
C GLU A 57 -24.92 8.65 7.54
N LYS A 58 -24.68 9.72 8.31
CA LYS A 58 -23.81 10.82 7.86
C LYS A 58 -22.36 10.41 7.67
N ALA A 59 -21.84 9.52 8.51
CA ALA A 59 -20.49 8.99 8.34
C ALA A 59 -20.36 8.22 7.02
N GLU A 60 -21.35 7.39 6.70
CA GLU A 60 -21.41 6.65 5.43
C GLU A 60 -21.53 7.59 4.22
N GLU A 61 -22.43 8.58 4.27
CA GLU A 61 -22.55 9.61 3.23
C GLU A 61 -21.23 10.36 3.02
N PHE A 62 -20.59 10.80 4.11
CA PHE A 62 -19.29 11.47 4.05
C PHE A 62 -18.21 10.56 3.45
N TYR A 63 -18.18 9.29 3.83
CA TYR A 63 -17.24 8.31 3.30
C TYR A 63 -17.42 8.12 1.78
N GLN A 64 -18.65 8.10 1.29
CA GLN A 64 -18.96 7.92 -0.14
C GLN A 64 -18.62 9.15 -0.98
N GLU A 65 -18.76 10.36 -0.43
CA GLU A 65 -18.50 11.60 -1.15
C GLU A 65 -17.02 11.99 -1.18
N GLN A 66 -16.26 11.60 -0.15
CA GLN A 66 -14.88 12.04 0.01
C GLN A 66 -13.89 11.01 -0.53
N ASN A 67 -12.81 11.50 -1.16
CA ASN A 67 -11.65 10.65 -1.42
C ASN A 67 -10.86 10.50 -0.12
N MET A 68 -11.09 9.38 0.58
CA MET A 68 -10.41 9.05 1.84
C MET A 68 -8.94 8.63 1.64
N GLY A 69 -8.45 8.56 0.40
CA GLY A 69 -7.07 8.23 0.09
C GLY A 69 -6.12 9.43 0.18
N ILE A 70 -4.84 9.15 0.38
CA ILE A 70 -3.77 10.15 0.17
C ILE A 70 -3.70 10.39 -1.34
N THR A 71 -3.80 11.63 -1.78
CA THR A 71 -3.88 11.96 -3.21
C THR A 71 -2.80 12.95 -3.62
N LEU A 72 -2.08 12.63 -4.70
CA LEU A 72 -1.00 13.44 -5.24
C LEU A 72 -1.27 13.81 -6.68
N SER A 73 -0.84 15.01 -7.09
CA SER A 73 -0.61 15.27 -8.50
C SER A 73 0.56 14.40 -9.01
N ILE A 74 0.54 14.07 -10.30
CA ILE A 74 1.64 13.31 -10.91
C ILE A 74 2.97 14.07 -10.79
N GLU A 75 2.95 15.40 -10.86
CA GLU A 75 4.14 16.22 -10.66
C GLU A 75 4.71 16.06 -9.25
N LYS A 76 3.86 16.15 -8.21
CA LYS A 76 4.28 16.00 -6.81
C LYS A 76 4.81 14.59 -6.54
N PHE A 77 4.17 13.56 -7.09
CA PHE A 77 4.67 12.18 -7.06
C PHE A 77 6.09 12.09 -7.65
N GLN A 78 6.31 12.62 -8.86
CA GLN A 78 7.63 12.55 -9.51
C GLN A 78 8.71 13.30 -8.70
N GLN A 79 8.36 14.45 -8.12
CA GLN A 79 9.27 15.21 -7.26
C GLN A 79 9.65 14.42 -6.00
N ASN A 80 8.67 13.88 -5.28
CA ASN A 80 8.89 13.09 -4.07
C ASN A 80 9.68 11.81 -4.39
N ALA A 81 9.31 11.11 -5.46
CA ALA A 81 9.99 9.88 -5.88
C ALA A 81 11.48 10.13 -6.20
N ARG A 82 11.81 11.24 -6.87
CA ARG A 82 13.20 11.63 -7.13
C ARG A 82 13.93 12.06 -5.86
N HIS A 83 13.29 12.85 -5.00
CA HIS A 83 13.90 13.36 -3.77
C HIS A 83 14.27 12.23 -2.80
N ASN A 84 13.31 11.34 -2.54
CA ASN A 84 13.45 10.26 -1.57
C ASN A 84 14.21 9.04 -2.11
N ARG A 85 14.52 9.01 -3.42
CA ARG A 85 15.37 7.96 -4.01
C ARG A 85 16.74 7.86 -3.33
N SER A 86 17.33 9.01 -2.98
CA SER A 86 18.67 9.08 -2.36
C SER A 86 18.73 8.34 -1.00
N PHE A 87 17.62 8.33 -0.26
CA PHE A 87 17.50 7.57 0.98
C PHE A 87 17.67 6.06 0.75
N LEU A 88 17.00 5.51 -0.27
CA LEU A 88 17.17 4.11 -0.65
C LEU A 88 18.56 3.81 -1.18
N GLU A 89 19.14 4.72 -1.97
CA GLU A 89 20.50 4.55 -2.49
C GLU A 89 21.54 4.43 -1.36
N GLN A 90 21.36 5.19 -0.28
CA GLN A 90 22.27 5.17 0.87
C GLN A 90 22.04 3.96 1.79
N HIS A 91 20.79 3.62 2.08
CA HIS A 91 20.47 2.69 3.17
C HIS A 91 19.93 1.33 2.70
N ALA A 92 19.50 1.23 1.45
CA ALA A 92 18.92 0.02 0.87
C ALA A 92 19.25 -0.15 -0.62
N PRO A 93 20.53 -0.07 -1.04
CA PRO A 93 20.89 -0.12 -2.45
C PRO A 93 20.41 -1.40 -3.17
N GLN A 94 20.19 -2.49 -2.42
CA GLN A 94 19.64 -3.73 -2.94
C GLN A 94 18.22 -3.62 -3.50
N VAL A 95 17.43 -2.64 -3.06
CA VAL A 95 16.02 -2.45 -3.51
C VAL A 95 15.90 -1.36 -4.57
N LEU A 96 16.98 -0.65 -4.86
CA LEU A 96 16.96 0.56 -5.68
C LEU A 96 16.49 0.31 -7.12
N GLN A 97 16.91 -0.81 -7.72
CA GLN A 97 16.46 -1.15 -9.08
C GLN A 97 14.96 -1.48 -9.12
N LEU A 98 14.45 -2.21 -8.12
CA LEU A 98 13.01 -2.50 -8.03
C LEU A 98 12.20 -1.21 -7.84
N TYR A 99 12.70 -0.29 -7.02
CA TYR A 99 12.10 1.02 -6.84
C TYR A 99 12.07 1.84 -8.13
N ASP A 100 13.20 1.92 -8.84
CA ASP A 100 13.32 2.67 -10.09
C ASP A 100 12.41 2.10 -11.18
N ASP A 101 12.32 0.77 -11.27
CA ASP A 101 11.41 0.10 -12.20
C ASP A 101 9.94 0.33 -11.83
N PHE A 102 9.61 0.35 -10.53
CA PHE A 102 8.25 0.65 -10.07
C PHE A 102 7.84 2.10 -10.35
N VAL A 103 8.74 3.06 -10.12
CA VAL A 103 8.51 4.47 -10.47
C VAL A 103 8.34 4.63 -11.98
N ARG A 104 9.18 3.96 -12.80
CA ARG A 104 9.04 3.98 -14.27
C ARG A 104 7.69 3.39 -14.70
N TYR A 105 7.30 2.26 -14.12
CA TYR A 105 6.01 1.62 -14.37
C TYR A 105 4.84 2.57 -14.09
N ILE A 106 4.84 3.29 -12.96
CA ILE A 106 3.80 4.27 -12.66
C ILE A 106 3.82 5.37 -13.72
N ILE A 107 4.98 6.02 -13.96
CA ILE A 107 5.07 7.16 -14.89
C ILE A 107 4.63 6.80 -16.31
N ALA A 108 5.01 5.63 -16.81
CA ALA A 108 4.70 5.20 -18.17
C ALA A 108 3.18 5.02 -18.40
N ASN A 109 2.42 4.74 -17.35
CA ASN A 109 0.99 4.42 -17.44
C ASN A 109 0.05 5.57 -17.06
N VAL A 110 0.62 6.76 -16.85
CA VAL A 110 -0.12 8.00 -16.64
C VAL A 110 -0.86 8.40 -17.92
N LYS A 111 -2.13 8.74 -17.78
CA LYS A 111 -3.00 9.41 -18.76
C LYS A 111 -3.16 10.89 -18.39
N GLU A 112 -3.65 11.68 -19.34
CA GLU A 112 -4.05 13.06 -19.08
C GLU A 112 -5.05 13.14 -17.92
N ASP A 113 -4.94 14.17 -17.08
CA ASP A 113 -5.77 14.42 -15.89
C ASP A 113 -5.73 13.38 -14.76
N ASP A 114 -4.83 12.39 -14.84
CA ASP A 114 -4.63 11.47 -13.72
C ASP A 114 -4.13 12.17 -12.46
N THR A 115 -4.62 11.66 -11.32
CA THR A 115 -4.00 11.81 -10.00
C THR A 115 -3.56 10.45 -9.48
N LEU A 116 -2.54 10.44 -8.63
CA LEU A 116 -2.07 9.22 -7.97
C LEU A 116 -2.68 9.16 -6.57
N GLY A 117 -3.52 8.16 -6.34
CA GLY A 117 -4.21 7.93 -5.07
C GLY A 117 -3.66 6.73 -4.33
N PHE A 118 -3.78 6.77 -3.00
CA PHE A 118 -3.39 5.69 -2.12
C PHE A 118 -4.47 5.46 -1.07
N ASP A 119 -5.12 4.31 -1.17
CA ASP A 119 -6.07 3.87 -0.16
C ASP A 119 -5.36 2.98 0.84
N VAL A 120 -5.18 3.50 2.05
CA VAL A 120 -4.50 2.81 3.14
C VAL A 120 -5.39 2.66 4.37
N LEU A 121 -6.65 3.11 4.30
CA LEU A 121 -7.48 3.29 5.49
C LEU A 121 -7.81 1.95 6.16
N GLU A 122 -8.07 0.90 5.38
CA GLU A 122 -8.30 -0.44 5.96
C GLU A 122 -7.10 -0.97 6.76
N ILE A 123 -5.88 -0.57 6.39
CA ILE A 123 -4.66 -0.94 7.12
C ILE A 123 -4.48 -0.04 8.34
N VAL A 124 -4.72 1.27 8.19
CA VAL A 124 -4.69 2.23 9.30
C VAL A 124 -5.67 1.82 10.40
N SER A 125 -6.87 1.37 10.02
CA SER A 125 -7.93 0.90 10.94
C SER A 125 -7.67 -0.48 11.55
N MET A 126 -6.58 -1.18 11.19
CA MET A 126 -6.17 -2.39 11.91
C MET A 126 -5.63 -2.06 13.31
N ASP A 127 -5.02 -0.88 13.44
CA ASP A 127 -4.62 -0.26 14.69
C ASP A 127 -5.61 0.87 15.06
N GLU A 128 -5.41 1.53 16.20
CA GLU A 128 -6.13 2.78 16.49
C GLU A 128 -5.62 3.89 15.56
N LEU A 129 -6.52 4.71 15.00
CA LEU A 129 -6.18 5.77 14.05
C LEU A 129 -5.00 6.66 14.53
N PRO A 130 -4.95 7.13 15.79
CA PRO A 130 -3.79 7.89 16.29
C PRO A 130 -2.48 7.10 16.23
N ILE A 131 -2.50 5.81 16.59
CA ILE A 131 -1.31 4.94 16.62
C ILE A 131 -0.79 4.74 15.19
N ALA A 132 -1.66 4.38 14.25
CA ALA A 132 -1.28 4.18 12.86
C ALA A 132 -0.78 5.47 12.20
N SER A 133 -1.46 6.59 12.46
CA SER A 133 -1.08 7.91 11.95
C SER A 133 0.30 8.34 12.47
N ASP A 134 0.56 8.18 13.77
CA ASP A 134 1.84 8.53 14.37
C ASP A 134 3.00 7.71 13.78
N LYS A 135 2.80 6.40 13.55
CA LYS A 135 3.79 5.53 12.87
C LYS A 135 4.09 6.02 11.44
N LEU A 136 3.05 6.34 10.67
CA LEU A 136 3.24 6.84 9.30
C LEU A 136 3.94 8.19 9.26
N LEU A 137 3.57 9.12 10.13
CA LEU A 137 4.23 10.41 10.28
C LEU A 137 5.70 10.25 10.71
N LYS A 138 5.96 9.34 11.66
CA LYS A 138 7.32 9.00 12.09
C LYS A 138 8.16 8.48 10.92
N ASN A 139 7.64 7.56 10.11
CA ASN A 139 8.36 7.02 8.95
C ASN A 139 8.68 8.12 7.91
N ILE A 140 7.74 9.02 7.61
CA ILE A 140 7.98 10.14 6.69
C ILE A 140 9.10 11.03 7.21
N ARG A 141 9.07 11.38 8.50
CA ARG A 141 10.12 12.21 9.13
C ARG A 141 11.47 11.51 9.12
N ALA A 142 11.50 10.20 9.40
CA ALA A 142 12.72 9.38 9.35
C ALA A 142 13.35 9.38 7.94
N ILE A 143 12.53 9.24 6.89
CA ILE A 143 12.98 9.33 5.50
C ILE A 143 13.56 10.72 5.20
N GLN A 144 12.82 11.79 5.55
CA GLN A 144 13.23 13.17 5.30
C GLN A 144 14.49 13.59 6.06
N GLN A 145 14.67 13.07 7.27
CA GLN A 145 15.83 13.33 8.13
C GLN A 145 17.00 12.36 7.88
N ASN A 146 16.81 11.42 6.95
CA ASN A 146 17.80 10.40 6.57
C ASN A 146 18.22 9.49 7.74
N GLN A 147 17.26 9.09 8.58
CA GLN A 147 17.42 8.28 9.80
C GLN A 147 16.75 6.90 9.63
N PRO A 148 17.39 5.92 8.98
CA PRO A 148 16.78 4.60 8.73
C PRO A 148 16.47 3.81 10.01
N GLU A 149 17.16 4.09 11.11
CA GLU A 149 16.95 3.45 12.42
C GLU A 149 15.60 3.77 13.05
N ASP A 150 14.96 4.87 12.63
CA ASP A 150 13.67 5.33 13.14
C ASP A 150 12.48 4.78 12.35
N LEU A 151 12.73 4.01 11.29
CA LEU A 151 11.66 3.36 10.51
C LEU A 151 10.98 2.24 11.29
N ASP A 152 9.66 2.15 11.15
CA ASP A 152 8.86 1.05 11.70
C ASP A 152 8.79 -0.19 10.77
N PHE A 153 9.58 -0.20 9.69
CA PHE A 153 9.74 -1.31 8.76
C PHE A 153 11.21 -1.54 8.40
N SER A 154 11.54 -2.74 7.94
CA SER A 154 12.91 -3.11 7.57
C SER A 154 13.12 -3.01 6.06
N LEU A 155 14.13 -2.23 5.67
CA LEU A 155 14.57 -2.12 4.27
C LEU A 155 15.36 -3.36 3.78
N THR A 156 15.56 -4.33 4.67
CA THR A 156 16.32 -5.57 4.41
C THR A 156 15.43 -6.82 4.43
N ASP A 157 14.11 -6.62 4.43
CA ASP A 157 13.16 -7.71 4.50
C ASP A 157 13.22 -8.64 3.29
N LYS A 158 12.82 -9.89 3.52
CA LYS A 158 13.00 -10.99 2.58
C LYS A 158 11.91 -11.08 1.51
N ASP A 159 10.74 -10.47 1.76
CA ASP A 159 9.62 -10.39 0.81
C ASP A 159 9.46 -8.94 0.35
N LEU A 160 10.39 -8.48 -0.49
CA LEU A 160 10.36 -7.13 -1.04
C LEU A 160 9.17 -6.91 -1.97
N LEU A 161 8.61 -7.95 -2.58
CA LEU A 161 7.40 -7.78 -3.40
C LEU A 161 6.21 -7.37 -2.56
N GLY A 162 5.90 -8.13 -1.50
CA GLY A 162 4.77 -7.82 -0.63
C GLY A 162 4.99 -6.59 0.25
N LEU A 163 6.22 -6.37 0.72
CA LEU A 163 6.52 -5.34 1.72
C LEU A 163 6.99 -4.02 1.11
N ALA A 164 7.66 -4.02 -0.04
CA ALA A 164 8.17 -2.79 -0.66
C ALA A 164 7.19 -2.18 -1.63
N MET A 165 6.77 -2.97 -2.62
CA MET A 165 6.07 -2.48 -3.80
C MET A 165 4.56 -2.72 -3.73
N GLY A 166 4.15 -3.81 -3.08
CA GLY A 166 2.83 -4.39 -3.25
C GLY A 166 2.77 -5.31 -4.48
N PHE A 167 1.70 -6.07 -4.59
CA PHE A 167 1.47 -6.97 -5.71
C PHE A 167 0.75 -6.23 -6.83
N PRO A 168 1.28 -6.22 -8.07
CA PRO A 168 0.56 -5.65 -9.21
C PRO A 168 -0.80 -6.32 -9.36
N ASP A 169 -1.85 -5.54 -9.59
CA ASP A 169 -3.21 -6.05 -9.78
C ASP A 169 -3.39 -6.61 -11.20
N ASP A 170 -4.53 -7.25 -11.50
CA ASP A 170 -4.85 -7.79 -12.82
C ASP A 170 -4.75 -6.71 -13.91
N TYR A 171 -5.12 -5.46 -13.57
CA TYR A 171 -5.00 -4.31 -14.48
C TYR A 171 -3.55 -4.01 -14.89
N ALA A 172 -2.55 -4.41 -14.09
CA ALA A 172 -1.15 -4.27 -14.45
C ALA A 172 -0.79 -5.07 -15.71
N SER A 173 -1.54 -6.11 -16.06
CA SER A 173 -1.28 -6.92 -17.27
C SER A 173 -1.63 -6.18 -18.58
N ASP A 174 -2.58 -5.25 -18.52
CA ASP A 174 -3.06 -4.45 -19.66
C ASP A 174 -2.26 -3.15 -19.87
N MET A 175 -1.35 -2.83 -18.94
CA MET A 175 -0.47 -1.66 -18.99
C MET A 175 0.62 -1.77 -20.06
N LEU A 176 1.22 -0.63 -20.42
CA LEU A 176 2.17 -0.51 -21.53
C LEU A 176 3.21 -1.66 -21.51
N PRO A 177 3.30 -2.48 -22.56
CA PRO A 177 4.08 -3.71 -22.53
C PRO A 177 5.57 -3.54 -22.25
N GLU A 178 6.18 -2.40 -22.60
CA GLU A 178 7.62 -2.16 -22.41
C GLU A 178 7.95 -1.78 -20.96
N ASP A 179 7.04 -1.08 -20.28
CA ASP A 179 7.23 -0.56 -18.92
C ASP A 179 6.37 -1.29 -17.88
N ASN A 180 5.83 -2.43 -18.26
CA ASN A 180 5.06 -3.28 -17.37
C ASN A 180 5.97 -3.86 -16.27
N ILE A 181 5.62 -3.63 -15.00
CA ILE A 181 6.38 -4.12 -13.85
C ILE A 181 6.55 -5.63 -13.85
N LEU A 182 5.59 -6.39 -14.41
CA LEU A 182 5.67 -7.84 -14.54
C LEU A 182 6.80 -8.29 -15.46
N LYS A 183 7.37 -7.41 -16.29
CA LYS A 183 8.52 -7.70 -17.15
C LYS A 183 9.84 -7.15 -16.63
N SER A 184 9.83 -6.40 -15.52
CA SER A 184 11.07 -5.92 -14.89
C SER A 184 11.94 -7.10 -14.46
N ALA A 185 13.24 -7.02 -14.77
CA ALA A 185 14.22 -8.00 -14.30
C ALA A 185 14.30 -8.03 -12.78
N ALA A 186 14.27 -6.86 -12.11
CA ALA A 186 14.30 -6.77 -10.66
C ALA A 186 13.04 -7.39 -10.03
N TYR A 187 11.86 -7.12 -10.60
CA TYR A 187 10.62 -7.77 -10.16
C TYR A 187 10.69 -9.29 -10.31
N GLN A 188 11.13 -9.78 -11.48
CA GLN A 188 11.24 -11.22 -11.75
C GLN A 188 12.25 -11.92 -10.83
N ASP A 189 13.34 -11.24 -10.46
CA ASP A 189 14.32 -11.78 -9.54
C ASP A 189 13.77 -11.86 -8.10
N GLU A 190 13.04 -10.84 -7.62
CA GLU A 190 12.35 -10.91 -6.33
C GLU A 190 11.23 -11.97 -6.33
N LEU A 191 10.50 -12.12 -7.44
CA LEU A 191 9.47 -13.15 -7.57
C LEU A 191 10.06 -14.56 -7.43
N LYS A 192 11.19 -14.83 -8.10
CA LYS A 192 11.92 -16.10 -7.95
C LYS A 192 12.42 -16.31 -6.53
N LYS A 193 12.94 -15.26 -5.87
CA LYS A 193 13.39 -15.35 -4.47
C LYS A 193 12.24 -15.76 -3.55
N ARG A 194 11.07 -15.14 -3.70
CA ARG A 194 9.86 -15.49 -2.95
C ARG A 194 9.41 -16.93 -3.20
N GLN A 195 9.32 -17.34 -4.46
CA GLN A 195 8.96 -18.72 -4.83
C GLN A 195 9.94 -19.75 -4.22
N ASN A 196 11.22 -19.44 -4.19
CA ASN A 196 12.24 -20.28 -3.57
C ASN A 196 12.16 -20.31 -2.04
N GLN A 197 11.61 -19.27 -1.40
CA GLN A 197 11.35 -19.26 0.04
C GLN A 197 10.10 -20.06 0.37
N GLU A 198 9.02 -19.90 -0.41
CA GLU A 198 7.78 -20.66 -0.26
C GLU A 198 7.99 -22.16 -0.48
N SER A 199 8.80 -22.56 -1.47
CA SER A 199 9.14 -23.96 -1.68
C SER A 199 9.92 -24.55 -0.51
N LYS A 200 10.95 -23.83 -0.01
CA LYS A 200 11.67 -24.24 1.21
C LYS A 200 10.77 -24.29 2.43
N GLN A 201 9.82 -23.38 2.55
CA GLN A 201 8.86 -23.37 3.65
C GLN A 201 7.89 -24.54 3.54
N ALA A 202 7.41 -24.88 2.34
CA ALA A 202 6.59 -26.06 2.09
C ALA A 202 7.34 -27.36 2.42
N ASP A 203 8.61 -27.47 2.05
CA ASP A 203 9.46 -28.62 2.41
C ASP A 203 9.60 -28.74 3.95
N ASN A 204 9.83 -27.62 4.64
CA ASN A 204 9.91 -27.58 6.11
C ASN A 204 8.54 -27.83 6.79
N VAL A 205 7.42 -27.44 6.17
CA VAL A 205 6.06 -27.72 6.67
C VAL A 205 5.74 -29.21 6.50
N ILE A 206 6.11 -29.84 5.39
CA ILE A 206 5.98 -31.30 5.23
C ILE A 206 6.80 -32.04 6.31
N GLU A 207 7.94 -31.50 6.74
CA GLU A 207 8.72 -32.04 7.86
C GLU A 207 8.10 -31.77 9.25
N SER A 208 7.44 -30.61 9.43
CA SER A 208 6.89 -30.14 10.72
C SER A 208 5.41 -30.45 10.96
N ASP A 209 4.61 -30.78 9.95
CA ASP A 209 3.22 -31.29 10.07
C ASP A 209 3.14 -32.67 10.75
N SER A 210 4.30 -33.24 11.10
CA SER A 210 4.41 -34.31 12.10
C SER A 210 4.02 -33.87 13.53
N LYS A 211 3.82 -32.57 13.82
CA LYS A 211 3.49 -32.03 15.17
C LYS A 211 2.59 -30.78 15.13
N GLY A 212 1.28 -30.98 15.03
CA GLY A 212 0.30 -29.89 14.85
C GLY A 212 -0.08 -29.08 16.10
N ASN A 213 -0.69 -27.89 15.89
CA ASN A 213 -1.73 -27.33 16.78
C ASN A 213 -2.55 -26.18 16.14
N LYS A 214 -3.84 -26.07 16.49
CA LYS A 214 -4.82 -25.08 15.99
C LYS A 214 -4.99 -23.88 16.93
N ARG A 215 -5.32 -22.68 16.41
CA ARG A 215 -5.78 -21.51 17.20
C ARG A 215 -7.07 -20.88 16.65
N ARG A 216 -7.91 -20.37 17.57
CA ARG A 216 -9.24 -19.75 17.38
C ARG A 216 -9.15 -18.22 17.20
N ILE A 217 -10.11 -17.63 16.49
CA ILE A 217 -10.19 -16.20 16.10
C ILE A 217 -11.27 -15.45 16.93
N HIS A 218 -11.03 -14.16 17.24
CA HIS A 218 -11.80 -13.30 18.16
C HIS A 218 -12.88 -12.42 17.44
N PRO A 219 -13.99 -12.03 18.10
CA PRO A 219 -15.19 -11.41 17.50
C PRO A 219 -15.11 -9.98 16.91
N THR A 220 -14.06 -9.19 17.10
CA THR A 220 -13.87 -7.87 16.42
C THR A 220 -13.77 -8.00 14.90
N PHE A 221 -13.46 -9.22 14.44
CA PHE A 221 -13.39 -9.68 13.06
C PHE A 221 -14.69 -9.48 12.25
N TRP A 222 -15.86 -9.43 12.89
CA TRP A 222 -17.14 -9.42 12.17
C TRP A 222 -17.56 -8.03 11.64
N ILE A 223 -17.01 -6.94 12.17
CA ILE A 223 -17.45 -5.57 11.81
C ILE A 223 -16.71 -5.07 10.56
N LEU A 224 -15.39 -5.28 10.48
CA LEU A 224 -14.59 -4.94 9.28
C LEU A 224 -14.90 -5.85 8.08
N LEU A 225 -15.35 -7.07 8.34
CA LEU A 225 -15.81 -8.02 7.30
C LEU A 225 -17.01 -7.47 6.52
N VAL A 226 -17.94 -6.78 7.20
CA VAL A 226 -19.14 -6.23 6.57
C VAL A 226 -18.78 -5.03 5.68
N LEU A 227 -17.85 -4.18 6.12
CA LEU A 227 -17.39 -3.02 5.36
C LEU A 227 -16.60 -3.42 4.09
N GLY A 228 -15.71 -4.42 4.19
CA GLY A 228 -14.99 -4.95 3.02
C GLY A 228 -15.88 -5.62 1.97
N ILE A 229 -16.99 -6.25 2.38
CA ILE A 229 -17.95 -6.88 1.47
C ILE A 229 -18.75 -5.82 0.69
N MET A 230 -19.14 -4.71 1.33
CA MET A 230 -19.87 -3.62 0.67
C MET A 230 -19.01 -2.93 -0.41
N ARG A 231 -17.71 -2.78 -0.16
CA ARG A 231 -16.75 -2.17 -1.10
C ARG A 231 -16.54 -3.01 -2.37
N ILE A 232 -16.50 -4.34 -2.23
CA ILE A 232 -16.32 -5.25 -3.37
C ILE A 232 -17.59 -5.35 -4.22
N LEU A 233 -18.76 -5.29 -3.58
CA LEU A 233 -20.02 -5.18 -4.30
C LEU A 233 -20.12 -3.87 -5.09
N TYR A 234 -19.58 -2.77 -4.57
CA TYR A 234 -19.54 -1.52 -5.32
C TYR A 234 -18.61 -1.58 -6.55
N ILE A 235 -17.40 -2.11 -6.40
CA ILE A 235 -16.45 -2.25 -7.53
C ILE A 235 -16.98 -3.19 -8.63
N LEU A 236 -17.76 -4.22 -8.27
CA LEU A 236 -18.29 -5.20 -9.22
C LEU A 236 -19.62 -4.79 -9.88
N PHE A 237 -20.34 -3.83 -9.30
CA PHE A 237 -21.69 -3.43 -9.76
C PHE A 237 -21.84 -1.94 -10.06
N SER A 238 -20.73 -1.17 -10.05
CA SER A 238 -20.67 0.23 -10.51
C SER A 238 -20.02 0.37 -11.89
#